data_AF-A0A838P4Y7-F1
#
_entry.id   AF-A0A838P4Y7-F1
#
_cell.length_a   1.000
_cell.length_b   1.000
_cell.length_c   1.000
_cell.angle_alpha   90.00
_cell.angle_beta   90.00
_cell.angle_gamma   90.00
#
_symmetry.space_group_name_H-M   'P 1'
#
loop_
_entity.id
_entity.type
_entity.pdbx_description
1 polymer ?
#
loop_
_entity_poly.entity_id
_entity_poly.type
_entity_poly.pdbx_seq_one_letter_code
_entity_poly.pdbx_strand_id
1 'polypeptide(L)'
;MSLLLFWIPVIGPLVAGFVGGTKAGSIGRAVAAVFLPALLTGLLAFAGVTYLTDWYVWGVLAGLGGVVFCLLNVVPLLGGAVLGGLAAHLGRR
;
A
#
# COMPACT_ATOMS: atom_id res chain seq x y z
N MET A 1 -19.59 18.47 8.98
CA MET A 1 -18.90 18.20 7.69
C MET A 1 -18.01 16.95 7.71
N SER A 2 -17.92 16.19 8.81
CA SER A 2 -17.07 14.98 8.94
C SER A 2 -17.76 13.66 8.55
N LEU A 3 -19.10 13.62 8.48
CA LEU A 3 -19.88 12.41 8.18
C LEU A 3 -19.78 11.90 6.73
N LEU A 4 -19.15 12.64 5.82
CA LEU A 4 -18.96 12.21 4.43
C LEU A 4 -17.61 11.53 4.17
N LEU A 5 -16.64 11.59 5.08
CA LEU A 5 -15.28 11.10 4.84
C LEU A 5 -14.97 9.78 5.56
N PHE A 6 -15.84 9.28 6.43
CA PHE A 6 -15.58 8.09 7.25
C PHE A 6 -15.36 6.80 6.44
N TRP A 7 -15.88 6.74 5.22
CA TRP A 7 -15.78 5.57 4.35
C TRP A 7 -14.49 5.56 3.51
N ILE A 8 -13.84 6.71 3.33
CA ILE A 8 -12.64 6.86 2.48
C ILE A 8 -11.45 6.01 2.97
N PRO A 9 -11.12 5.95 4.28
CA PRO A 9 -10.03 5.12 4.78
C PRO A 9 -10.26 3.62 4.60
N VAL A 10 -11.50 3.19 4.32
CA VAL A 10 -11.87 1.78 4.18
C VAL A 10 -12.08 1.40 2.71
N ILE A 11 -12.99 2.08 2.01
CA ILE A 11 -13.38 1.71 0.64
C ILE A 11 -12.26 2.00 -0.35
N GLY A 12 -11.58 3.15 -0.23
CA GLY A 12 -10.50 3.53 -1.15
C GLY A 12 -9.39 2.48 -1.20
N PRO A 13 -8.78 2.11 -0.05
CA PRO A 13 -7.78 1.06 0.00
C PRO A 13 -8.31 -0.30 -0.44
N LEU A 14 -9.57 -0.65 -0.10
CA LEU A 14 -10.17 -1.92 -0.50
C LEU A 14 -10.30 -2.04 -2.03
N VAL A 15 -10.76 -0.98 -2.70
CA VAL A 15 -10.86 -0.95 -4.17
C VAL A 15 -9.47 -0.97 -4.81
N ALA A 16 -8.52 -0.19 -4.29
CA ALA A 16 -7.14 -0.19 -4.78
C ALA A 16 -6.51 -1.59 -4.67
N GLY A 17 -6.73 -2.25 -3.53
CA GLY A 17 -6.31 -3.63 -3.28
C GLY A 17 -6.92 -4.59 -4.29
N PHE A 18 -8.24 -4.52 -4.52
CA PHE A 18 -8.94 -5.38 -5.47
C PHE A 18 -8.39 -5.25 -6.90
N VAL A 19 -8.19 -4.03 -7.38
CA VAL A 19 -7.62 -3.79 -8.72
C VAL A 19 -6.16 -4.26 -8.80
N GLY A 20 -5.36 -4.05 -7.75
CA GLY A 20 -3.99 -4.56 -7.69
C GLY A 20 -3.92 -6.09 -7.66
N GLY A 21 -4.79 -6.73 -6.86
CA GLY A 21 -4.86 -8.17 -6.70
C GLY A 21 -5.31 -8.89 -7.97
N THR A 22 -6.30 -8.34 -8.67
CA THR A 22 -6.75 -8.88 -9.97
C THR A 22 -5.63 -8.85 -11.02
N LYS A 23 -4.85 -7.75 -11.07
CA LYS A 23 -3.69 -7.66 -11.94
C LYS A 23 -2.54 -8.60 -11.55
N ALA A 24 -2.33 -8.83 -10.24
CA ALA A 24 -1.31 -9.75 -9.74
C ALA A 24 -1.61 -11.22 -10.12
N GLY A 25 -2.89 -11.57 -10.27
CA GLY A 25 -3.32 -12.80 -10.93
C GLY A 25 -3.17 -14.09 -10.13
N SER A 26 -2.71 -14.00 -8.88
CA SER A 26 -2.72 -15.06 -7.88
C SER A 26 -2.70 -14.43 -6.49
N ILE A 27 -3.21 -15.15 -5.49
CA ILE A 27 -3.31 -14.63 -4.11
C ILE A 27 -1.92 -14.31 -3.55
N GLY A 28 -0.93 -15.20 -3.70
CA GLY A 28 0.41 -14.99 -3.18
C GLY A 28 1.10 -13.75 -3.77
N ARG A 29 0.98 -13.55 -5.09
CA ARG A 29 1.51 -12.34 -5.75
C ARG A 29 0.73 -11.09 -5.34
N ALA A 30 -0.57 -11.19 -5.11
CA ALA A 30 -1.40 -10.09 -4.65
C ALA A 30 -1.01 -9.62 -3.24
N VAL A 31 -0.80 -10.56 -2.31
CA VAL A 31 -0.36 -10.25 -0.93
C VAL A 31 1.02 -9.59 -0.93
N ALA A 32 1.98 -10.09 -1.72
CA ALA A 32 3.28 -9.46 -1.83
C ALA A 32 3.21 -8.03 -2.42
N ALA A 33 2.34 -7.82 -3.41
CA ALA A 33 2.17 -6.52 -4.06
C ALA A 33 1.60 -5.43 -3.14
N VAL A 34 0.87 -5.80 -2.07
CA VAL A 34 0.30 -4.86 -1.09
C VAL A 34 1.38 -4.05 -0.37
N PHE A 35 2.58 -4.62 -0.17
CA PHE A 35 3.68 -3.94 0.53
C PHE A 35 4.54 -3.06 -0.38
N LEU A 36 4.42 -3.22 -1.70
CA LEU A 36 5.23 -2.50 -2.67
C LEU A 36 5.07 -0.96 -2.57
N PRO A 37 3.84 -0.40 -2.44
CA PRO A 37 3.68 1.05 -2.27
C PRO A 37 4.37 1.56 -1.00
N ALA A 38 4.25 0.84 0.13
CA ALA A 38 4.88 1.25 1.38
C ALA A 38 6.41 1.28 1.27
N LEU A 39 7.00 0.25 0.64
CA LEU A 39 8.45 0.19 0.41
C LEU A 39 8.93 1.31 -0.52
N LEU A 40 8.21 1.56 -1.61
CA LEU A 40 8.55 2.64 -2.56
C LEU A 40 8.43 4.01 -1.89
N THR A 41 7.34 4.27 -1.18
CA THR A 41 7.15 5.52 -0.43
C THR A 41 8.25 5.72 0.60
N GLY A 42 8.59 4.68 1.36
CA GLY A 42 9.68 4.73 2.33
C GLY A 42 11.04 5.02 1.70
N LEU A 43 11.38 4.34 0.61
CA LEU A 43 12.65 4.54 -0.09
C LEU A 43 12.74 5.96 -0.68
N LEU A 44 11.66 6.45 -1.28
CA LEU A 44 11.59 7.79 -1.86
C LEU A 44 11.66 8.87 -0.76
N ALA A 45 10.97 8.67 0.37
CA ALA A 45 11.04 9.58 1.51
C ALA A 45 12.44 9.61 2.12
N PHE A 46 13.07 8.45 2.29
CA PHE A 46 14.45 8.34 2.73
C PHE A 46 15.40 9.10 1.81
N ALA A 47 15.33 8.83 0.49
CA ALA A 47 16.21 9.45 -0.49
C ALA A 47 15.99 10.97 -0.55
N GLY A 48 14.73 11.41 -0.59
CA GLY A 48 14.38 12.83 -0.66
C GLY A 48 14.82 13.61 0.57
N VAL A 49 14.57 13.10 1.78
CA VAL A 49 14.97 13.81 3.00
C VAL A 49 16.49 13.79 3.18
N THR A 50 17.16 12.67 2.89
CA THR A 50 18.63 12.62 2.93
C THR A 50 19.23 13.63 1.96
N TYR A 51 18.71 13.70 0.73
CA TYR A 51 19.20 14.63 -0.30
C TYR A 51 18.99 16.10 0.06
N LEU A 52 17.87 16.44 0.69
CA LEU A 52 17.53 17.83 1.02
C LEU A 52 18.16 18.35 2.31
N THR A 53 18.54 17.46 3.23
CA THR A 53 19.03 17.83 4.57
C THR A 53 20.51 17.53 4.78
N ASP A 54 21.15 16.84 3.83
CA ASP A 54 22.51 16.29 3.91
C ASP A 54 22.75 15.43 5.17
N TRP A 55 21.67 14.94 5.81
CA TRP A 55 21.76 14.22 7.07
C TRP A 55 20.99 12.89 7.02
N TYR A 56 21.75 11.79 7.13
CA TYR A 56 21.24 10.43 6.97
C TYR A 56 20.17 10.03 8.01
N VAL A 57 20.28 10.54 9.25
CA VAL A 57 19.36 10.19 10.34
C VAL A 57 17.93 10.62 10.02
N TRP A 58 17.74 11.83 9.49
CA TRP A 58 16.41 12.30 9.09
C TRP A 58 15.85 11.53 7.91
N GLY A 59 16.71 11.13 6.97
CA GLY A 59 16.35 10.21 5.91
C GLY A 59 15.75 8.91 6.44
N VAL A 60 16.45 8.25 7.37
CA VAL A 60 16.00 6.97 7.95
C VAL A 60 14.65 7.14 8.65
N LEU A 61 14.49 8.19 9.45
CA LEU A 61 13.24 8.47 10.16
C LEU A 61 12.09 8.74 9.18
N ALA A 62 12.33 9.52 8.12
CA ALA A 62 11.32 9.80 7.11
C ALA A 62 10.95 8.55 6.30
N GLY A 63 11.92 7.71 5.95
CA GLY A 63 11.68 6.47 5.25
C GLY A 63 10.87 5.47 6.07
N LEU A 64 11.29 5.20 7.30
CA LEU A 64 10.55 4.33 8.22
C LEU A 64 9.16 4.89 8.54
N GLY A 65 9.06 6.21 8.78
CA GLY A 65 7.80 6.89 9.00
C GLY A 65 6.86 6.76 7.80
N GLY A 66 7.37 6.88 6.58
CA GLY A 66 6.62 6.70 5.34
C GLY A 66 6.09 5.27 5.18
N VAL A 67 6.92 4.25 5.47
CA VAL A 67 6.49 2.84 5.46
C VAL A 67 5.37 2.62 6.48
N VAL A 68 5.57 3.03 7.72
CA VAL A 68 4.57 2.86 8.80
C VAL A 68 3.27 3.57 8.45
N PHE A 69 3.34 4.80 7.95
CA PHE A 69 2.17 5.59 7.57
C PHE A 69 1.35 4.91 6.47
N CYS A 70 2.00 4.39 5.42
CA CYS A 70 1.32 3.63 4.37
C CYS A 70 0.66 2.35 4.88
N LEU A 71 1.24 1.70 5.89
CA LEU A 71 0.72 0.45 6.45
C LEU A 71 -0.43 0.66 7.45
N LEU A 72 -0.75 1.89 7.86
CA LEU A 72 -1.89 2.16 8.76
C LEU A 72 -3.24 1.67 8.20
N ASN A 73 -3.39 1.62 6.87
CA ASN A 73 -4.59 1.15 6.20
C ASN A 73 -4.37 -0.18 5.46
N VAL A 74 -3.39 -0.99 5.91
CA VAL A 74 -3.04 -2.26 5.25
C VAL A 74 -4.19 -3.27 5.29
N VAL A 75 -5.03 -3.25 6.32
CA VAL A 75 -6.13 -4.23 6.48
C VAL A 75 -7.15 -4.17 5.34
N PRO A 76 -7.80 -3.02 5.04
CA PRO A 76 -8.71 -2.94 3.91
C PRO A 76 -8.01 -3.18 2.57
N LEU A 77 -6.75 -2.71 2.41
CA LEU A 77 -5.95 -2.93 1.20
C LEU A 77 -5.65 -4.42 0.95
N LEU A 78 -5.26 -5.14 1.99
CA LEU A 78 -4.98 -6.58 1.95
C LEU A 78 -6.26 -7.38 1.67
N GLY A 79 -7.37 -7.00 2.31
CA GLY A 79 -8.67 -7.61 2.06
C GLY A 79 -9.07 -7.48 0.58
N GLY A 80 -8.96 -6.28 0.02
CA GLY A 80 -9.16 -6.05 -1.41
C GLY A 80 -8.24 -6.90 -2.28
N ALA A 81 -6.94 -6.93 -1.99
CA ALA A 81 -5.95 -7.66 -2.77
C ALA A 81 -6.19 -9.18 -2.78
N VAL A 82 -6.59 -9.76 -1.65
CA VAL A 82 -6.95 -11.19 -1.56
C VAL A 82 -8.17 -11.48 -2.42
N LEU A 83 -9.23 -10.66 -2.31
CA LEU A 83 -10.45 -10.80 -3.11
C LEU A 83 -10.17 -10.66 -4.61
N GLY A 84 -9.35 -9.68 -5.00
CA GLY A 84 -8.95 -9.48 -6.39
C GLY A 84 -8.09 -10.62 -6.93
N GLY A 85 -7.14 -11.10 -6.13
CA GLY A 85 -6.29 -12.24 -6.48
C GLY A 85 -7.09 -13.54 -6.63
N LEU A 86 -8.11 -13.75 -5.79
CA LEU A 86 -9.06 -14.85 -5.90
C LEU A 86 -9.89 -14.76 -7.18
N ALA A 87 -10.49 -13.59 -7.44
CA ALA A 87 -11.31 -13.36 -8.64
C ALA A 87 -10.51 -13.63 -9.93
N ALA A 88 -9.27 -13.16 -10.00
CA ALA A 88 -8.39 -13.41 -11.14
C ALA A 88 -7.90 -14.86 -11.23
N HIS A 89 -7.74 -15.56 -10.10
CA HIS A 89 -7.38 -16.98 -10.11
C HIS A 89 -8.53 -17.85 -10.64
N LEU A 90 -9.77 -17.53 -10.25
CA LEU A 90 -10.96 -18.26 -10.70
C LEU A 90 -11.30 -17.98 -12.18
N GLY A 91 -11.16 -16.73 -12.64
CA GLY A 91 -11.44 -16.36 -14.03
C GLY A 91 -10.41 -16.82 -15.07
N ARG A 92 -9.32 -17.47 -14.64
CA ARG A 92 -8.28 -18.05 -15.51
C ARG A 92 -8.42 -19.57 -15.70
N ARG A 93 -9.42 -20.20 -15.06
CA ARG A 93 -9.85 -21.57 -15.34
C ARG A 93 -10.97 -21.58 -16.35
#